data_AF-A0A0V1M153-F1
#
_entry.id   AF-A0A0V1M153-F1
#
_cell.length_a   1.000
_cell.length_b   1.000
_cell.length_c   1.000
_cell.angle_alpha   90.00
_cell.angle_beta   90.00
_cell.angle_gamma   90.00
#
_symmetry.space_group_name_H-M   'P 1'
#
loop_
_entity.id
_entity.type
_entity.pdbx_description
1 polymer ?
#
loop_
_entity_poly.entity_id
_entity_poly.type
_entity_poly.pdbx_seq_one_letter_code
_entity_poly.pdbx_strand_id
1 'polypeptide(L)' 'MNDANVELTATSKSSAEIWQKLTAVYEQSSGQRVDRLMEEFFKCAKAETDDMARYVARLQKFFSDLIDELERLTGTQL' A
#
# COMPACT_ATOMS: atom_id res chain seq x y z
N MET A 1 -21.64 8.29 9.91
CA MET A 1 -20.53 8.58 8.99
C MET A 1 -19.57 9.45 9.78
N ASN A 2 -18.28 9.09 9.90
CA ASN A 2 -17.34 9.84 10.74
C ASN A 2 -17.12 11.23 10.13
N ASP A 3 -17.21 12.32 10.91
CA ASP A 3 -17.16 13.70 10.40
C ASP A 3 -15.88 13.99 9.59
N ALA A 4 -14.77 13.33 9.95
CA ALA A 4 -13.51 13.37 9.22
C ALA A 4 -13.63 12.86 7.75
N ASN A 5 -14.46 11.85 7.49
CA ASN A 5 -14.66 11.30 6.14
C ASN A 5 -15.51 12.25 5.26
N VAL A 6 -16.41 13.00 5.89
CA VAL A 6 -17.24 14.01 5.21
C VAL A 6 -16.37 15.20 4.79
N GLU A 7 -15.49 15.68 5.68
CA GLU A 7 -14.56 16.76 5.41
C GLU A 7 -13.51 16.40 4.34
N LEU A 8 -13.02 15.16 4.35
CA LEU A 8 -12.13 14.62 3.32
C LEU A 8 -12.77 14.63 1.93
N THR A 9 -14.05 14.29 1.83
CA THR A 9 -14.81 14.31 0.58
C THR A 9 -15.06 15.75 0.10
N ALA A 10 -15.35 16.67 1.03
CA ALA A 10 -15.62 18.07 0.73
C ALA A 10 -14.38 18.88 0.30
N THR A 11 -13.18 18.49 0.74
CA THR A 11 -11.93 19.22 0.46
C THR A 11 -11.14 18.67 -0.73
N SER A 12 -11.51 17.51 -1.26
CA SER A 12 -10.79 16.84 -2.34
C SER A 12 -11.37 17.18 -3.71
N LYS A 13 -10.50 17.39 -4.70
CA LYS A 13 -10.88 17.88 -6.04
C LYS A 13 -11.11 16.76 -7.04
N SER A 14 -10.80 15.51 -6.68
CA SER A 14 -10.99 14.34 -7.53
C SER A 14 -11.27 13.07 -6.71
N SER A 15 -11.89 12.08 -7.35
CA SER A 15 -12.11 10.75 -6.76
C SER A 15 -10.80 10.04 -6.40
N ALA A 16 -9.75 10.23 -7.21
CA ALA A 16 -8.42 9.68 -6.92
C ALA A 16 -7.83 10.25 -5.63
N GLU A 17 -8.01 11.55 -5.39
CA GLU A 17 -7.52 12.22 -4.18
C GLU A 17 -8.30 11.74 -2.93
N ILE A 18 -9.62 11.57 -3.05
CA ILE A 18 -10.44 11.01 -1.97
C ILE A 18 -9.96 9.60 -1.62
N TRP A 19 -9.75 8.75 -2.63
CA TRP A 19 -9.26 7.39 -2.44
C TRP A 19 -7.91 7.38 -1.73
N GLN A 20 -6.93 8.15 -2.20
CA GLN A 20 -5.61 8.24 -1.58
C GLN A 20 -5.68 8.63 -0.09
N LYS A 21 -6.51 9.61 0.27
CA LYS A 21 -6.65 10.06 1.66
C LYS A 21 -7.32 9.01 2.53
N LEU A 22 -8.37 8.34 2.04
CA LEU A 22 -9.03 7.25 2.76
C LEU A 22 -8.09 6.06 2.98
N THR A 23 -7.35 5.67 1.94
CA THR A 23 -6.32 4.64 1.99
C THR A 23 -5.25 5.00 3.02
N ALA A 24 -4.77 6.25 3.04
CA ALA A 24 -3.79 6.71 4.01
C ALA A 24 -4.29 6.62 5.46
N VAL A 25 -5.57 6.94 5.73
CA VAL A 25 -6.18 6.81 7.06
C VAL A 25 -6.33 5.33 7.46
N TYR A 26 -6.77 4.49 6.53
CA TYR A 26 -6.92 3.04 6.76
C TYR A 26 -5.57 2.35 7.06
N GLU A 27 -4.49 2.80 6.41
CA GLU A 27 -3.14 2.25 6.53
C GLU A 27 -2.29 2.85 7.64
N GLN A 28 -2.84 3.77 8.45
CA GLN A 28 -2.13 4.24 9.66
C GLN A 28 -1.81 3.10 10.62
N SER A 29 -2.65 2.05 10.63
CA SER A 29 -2.37 0.84 11.38
C SER A 29 -1.45 -0.08 10.60
N SER A 30 -0.36 -0.49 11.25
CA SER A 30 0.68 -1.32 10.62
C SER A 30 0.13 -2.66 10.11
N GLY A 31 -0.88 -3.23 10.77
CA GLY A 31 -1.49 -4.49 10.33
C GLY A 31 -2.16 -4.39 8.95
N GLN A 32 -3.00 -3.37 8.75
CA GLN A 32 -3.68 -3.13 7.47
C GLN A 32 -2.69 -2.85 6.34
N ARG A 33 -1.60 -2.12 6.66
CA ARG A 33 -0.54 -1.85 5.68
C ARG A 33 0.21 -3.12 5.30
N VAL A 34 0.51 -4.00 6.26
CA VAL A 34 1.08 -5.33 6.00
C VAL A 34 0.16 -6.17 5.10
N ASP A 35 -1.14 -6.22 5.40
CA ASP A 35 -2.11 -7.00 4.61
C ASP A 35 -2.16 -6.54 3.15
N ARG A 36 -2.20 -5.22 2.91
CA ARG A 36 -2.16 -4.68 1.54
C ARG A 36 -0.84 -4.99 0.84
N LEU A 37 0.29 -4.86 1.52
CA LEU A 37 1.61 -5.14 0.93
C LEU A 37 1.76 -6.64 0.58
N MET A 38 1.25 -7.54 1.43
CA MET A 38 1.16 -8.96 1.10
C MET A 38 0.30 -9.19 -0.14
N GLU A 39 -0.88 -8.56 -0.22
CA GLU A 39 -1.78 -8.70 -1.36
C GLU A 39 -1.12 -8.21 -2.67
N GLU A 40 -0.48 -7.05 -2.66
CA GLU A 40 0.24 -6.49 -3.82
C GLU A 40 1.42 -7.39 -4.24
N PHE A 41 2.18 -7.92 -3.28
CA PHE A 41 3.28 -8.84 -3.56
C PHE A 41 2.79 -10.12 -4.26
N PHE A 42 1.75 -10.77 -3.73
CA PHE A 42 1.20 -12.00 -4.31
C PHE A 42 0.45 -11.77 -5.62
N LYS A 43 -0.15 -10.59 -5.83
CA LYS A 43 -0.77 -10.20 -7.10
C LYS A 43 0.24 -9.74 -8.15
N CYS A 44 1.50 -9.53 -7.78
CA CYS A 44 2.52 -9.04 -8.70
C CYS A 44 2.80 -10.09 -9.80
N ALA A 45 2.10 -9.94 -10.92
CA ALA A 45 2.31 -10.69 -12.14
C ALA A 45 3.19 -9.90 -13.11
N LYS A 46 3.94 -10.62 -13.94
CA LYS A 46 4.65 -10.04 -15.06
C LYS A 46 3.64 -9.64 -16.14
N ALA A 47 3.59 -8.36 -16.51
CA ALA A 47 2.79 -7.95 -17.66
C ALA A 47 3.45 -8.42 -18.97
N GLU A 48 2.66 -8.60 -20.02
CA GLU A 48 3.18 -8.99 -21.34
C GLU A 48 4.24 -8.01 -21.86
N THR A 49 4.05 -6.72 -21.59
CA THR A 49 4.92 -5.62 -22.01
C THR A 49 6.15 -5.40 -21.12
N ASP A 50 6.22 -6.06 -19.96
CA ASP A 50 7.39 -5.92 -19.07
C ASP A 50 8.56 -6.75 -19.57
N ASP A 51 9.76 -6.19 -19.50
CA ASP A 51 10.96 -7.00 -19.44
C ASP A 51 11.10 -7.65 -18.05
N MET A 52 11.91 -8.72 -17.99
CA MET A 52 12.08 -9.48 -16.75
C MET A 52 12.71 -8.62 -15.63
N ALA A 53 13.60 -7.68 -15.97
CA ALA A 53 14.27 -6.84 -14.98
C ALA A 53 13.29 -5.88 -14.29
N ARG A 54 12.37 -5.28 -15.04
CA ARG A 54 11.29 -4.43 -14.50
C ARG A 54 10.36 -5.21 -13.60
N TYR A 55 9.98 -6.42 -14.01
CA TYR A 55 9.15 -7.30 -13.18
C TYR A 55 9.83 -7.64 -11.85
N VAL A 56 11.10 -8.08 -11.90
CA VAL A 56 11.88 -8.41 -10.71
C VAL A 56 12.06 -7.17 -9.81
N ALA A 57 12.33 -5.99 -10.38
CA ALA A 57 12.47 -4.77 -9.61
C ALA A 57 11.19 -4.41 -8.84
N ARG A 58 10.00 -4.61 -9.44
CA ARG A 58 8.72 -4.41 -8.73
C ARG A 58 8.52 -5.42 -7.61
N LEU A 59 8.78 -6.70 -7.87
CA LEU A 59 8.71 -7.75 -6.84
C LEU A 59 9.63 -7.45 -5.66
N GLN A 60 10.88 -7.08 -5.94
CA GLN A 60 11.86 -6.70 -4.91
C GLN A 60 11.36 -5.51 -4.10
N LYS A 61 10.81 -4.49 -4.75
CA LYS A 61 10.24 -3.33 -4.06
C LYS A 61 9.10 -3.74 -3.12
N PHE A 62 8.12 -4.51 -3.60
CA PHE A 62 7.02 -4.96 -2.75
C PHE A 62 7.50 -5.82 -1.58
N PHE A 63 8.51 -6.66 -1.81
CA PHE A 63 9.10 -7.48 -0.76
C PHE A 63 9.82 -6.64 0.29
N SER A 64 10.67 -5.68 -0.11
CA SER A 64 11.34 -4.77 0.81
C SER A 64 10.35 -3.95 1.62
N ASP A 65 9.35 -3.34 0.97
CA ASP A 65 8.32 -2.56 1.66
C ASP A 65 7.54 -3.43 2.68
N LEU A 66 7.28 -4.71 2.36
CA LEU A 66 6.63 -5.65 3.27
C LEU A 66 7.51 -6.03 4.46
N ILE A 67 8.80 -6.28 4.24
CA ILE A 67 9.74 -6.60 5.32
C ILE A 67 9.88 -5.40 6.27
N ASP A 68 10.12 -4.20 5.76
CA ASP A 68 10.24 -2.99 6.57
C ASP A 68 9.00 -2.78 7.46
N GLU A 69 7.81 -3.02 6.91
CA GLU A 69 6.57 -2.88 7.64
C GLU A 69 6.33 -4.00 8.66
N LEU A 70 6.75 -5.24 8.35
CA LEU A 70 6.72 -6.36 9.30
C LEU A 70 7.65 -6.10 10.47
N GLU A 71 8.89 -5.66 10.23
CA GLU A 71 9.84 -5.28 11.27
C GLU A 71 9.25 -4.18 12.18
N ARG A 72 8.60 -3.18 11.58
CA ARG A 72 7.92 -2.10 12.30
C ARG A 72 6.75 -2.60 13.15
N LEU A 73 6.00 -3.60 12.67
CA LEU A 73 4.86 -4.19 13.38
C LEU A 73 5.32 -5.08 14.54
N THR A 74 6.34 -5.91 14.34
CA THR A 74 6.82 -6.88 15.34
C THR A 74 7.85 -6.31 16.29
N GLY A 75 8.47 -5.16 15.94
CA GLY A 75 9.58 -4.59 16.71
C GLY A 75 10.87 -5.42 16.61
N THR A 76 11.02 -6.23 15.57
CA THR A 76 12.16 -7.14 15.36
C THR A 76 12.85 -6.83 14.05
N GLN A 77 14.18 -7.00 14.00
CA GLN A 77 14.93 -7.02 12.73
C GLN A 77 14.80 -8.42 12.10
N LEU A 78 14.38 -8.50 10.84
CA LEU A 78 14.14 -9.76 10.10
C LEU A 78 15.29 -10.13 9.16
#